data_AF-B0NK62-F1
#
_entry.id   AF-B0NK62-F1
#
_cell.length_a   1.000
_cell.length_b   1.000
_cell.length_c   1.000
_cell.angle_alpha   90.00
_cell.angle_beta   90.00
_cell.angle_gamma   90.00
#
_symmetry.space_group_name_H-M   'P 1'
#
loop_
_entity.id
_entity.type
_entity.pdbx_description
1 polymer ?
#
loop_
_entity_poly.entity_id
_entity_poly.type
_entity_poly.pdbx_seq_one_letter_code
_entity_poly.pdbx_strand_id
1 'polypeptide(L)' 'MTKLLLRVIVKGNKVIFQINDNGCGIEKEKLKNIFTSQFYKENIPADGSKSNAGIGLSVCATIIKAHGGIFRQ' A
#
# COMPACT_ATOMS: atom_id res chain seq x y z
N MET A 1 -6.23 15.80 -14.10
CA MET A 1 -4.77 15.61 -13.93
C MET A 1 -4.52 15.08 -12.52
N THR A 2 -4.01 13.86 -12.40
CA THR A 2 -3.70 13.25 -11.09
C THR A 2 -2.35 13.77 -10.61
N LYS A 3 -2.26 14.16 -9.33
CA LYS A 3 -1.03 14.56 -8.66
C LYS A 3 -0.59 13.43 -7.75
N LEU A 4 0.68 13.04 -7.86
CA LEU A 4 1.32 12.08 -6.98
C LEU A 4 2.57 12.75 -6.39
N LEU A 5 2.69 12.69 -5.07
CA LEU A 5 3.79 13.27 -4.32
C LEU A 5 4.53 12.16 -3.57
N LEU A 6 5.84 12.12 -3.73
CA LEU A 6 6.76 11.37 -2.86
C LEU A 6 7.57 12.37 -2.03
N ARG A 7 7.60 12.16 -0.72
CA ARG A 7 8.45 12.91 0.22
C ARG A 7 9.30 11.94 1.01
N VAL A 8 10.59 12.26 1.15
CA VAL A 8 11.55 11.47 1.94
C VAL A 8 12.07 12.35 3.06
N ILE A 9 11.97 11.87 4.30
CA ILE A 9 12.37 12.61 5.51
C ILE A 9 13.29 11.73 6.34
N VAL A 10 14.46 12.24 6.71
CA VAL A 10 15.33 11.60 7.70
C VAL A 10 14.93 12.10 9.10
N LYS A 11 14.61 11.17 10.01
CA LYS A 11 14.24 11.49 11.40
C LYS A 11 15.00 10.58 12.36
N GLY A 12 16.05 11.12 12.97
CA GLY A 12 16.97 10.35 13.81
C GLY A 12 17.62 9.23 12.98
N ASN A 13 17.49 7.99 13.44
CA ASN A 13 18.01 6.80 12.76
C ASN A 13 17.02 6.15 11.77
N LYS A 14 15.94 6.85 11.38
CA LYS A 14 14.91 6.33 10.47
C LYS A 14 14.77 7.23 9.25
N VAL A 15 14.38 6.61 8.14
CA VAL A 15 13.92 7.29 6.92
C VAL A 15 12.42 7.06 6.76
N ILE A 16 11.67 8.13 6.52
CA ILE A 16 10.22 8.11 6.31
C ILE A 16 9.97 8.40 4.83
N PHE A 17 9.33 7.46 4.15
CA PHE A 17 8.81 7.63 2.80
C PHE A 17 7.31 7.91 2.89
N GLN A 18 6.87 9.05 2.40
CA GLN A 18 5.47 9.47 2.38
C GLN A 18 4.99 9.58 0.93
N ILE A 19 3.95 8.84 0.59
CA ILE A 19 3.30 8.82 -0.71
C ILE A 19 1.92 9.45 -0.55
N ASN A 20 1.58 10.44 -1.38
CA ASN A 20 0.28 11.09 -1.36
C ASN A 20 -0.23 11.32 -2.79
N ASP A 21 -1.46 10.89 -3.07
CA ASP A 21 -2.16 11.19 -4.31
C ASP A 21 -3.42 12.02 -4.05
N ASN A 22 -4.05 12.49 -5.13
CA ASN A 22 -5.34 13.20 -5.10
C ASN A 22 -6.47 12.41 -5.79
N GLY A 23 -6.38 11.08 -5.76
CA GLY A 23 -7.41 10.19 -6.27
C GLY A 23 -8.66 10.15 -5.38
N CYS A 24 -9.53 9.18 -5.64
CA CYS A 24 -10.78 9.00 -4.91
C CYS A 24 -10.60 8.53 -3.45
N GLY A 25 -9.38 8.17 -3.04
CA GLY A 25 -9.08 7.65 -1.72
C GLY A 25 -9.56 6.21 -1.52
N ILE A 26 -9.50 5.75 -0.26
CA ILE A 26 -9.92 4.41 0.15
C ILE A 26 -10.89 4.56 1.33
N GLU A 27 -11.99 3.82 1.32
CA GLU A 27 -12.95 3.79 2.42
C GLU A 27 -12.27 3.38 3.74
N LYS A 28 -12.65 4.02 4.85
CA LYS A 28 -12.02 3.81 6.16
C LYS A 28 -12.05 2.35 6.63
N GLU A 29 -13.09 1.62 6.26
CA GLU A 29 -13.24 0.21 6.62
C GLU A 29 -12.25 -0.68 5.86
N LYS A 30 -12.02 -0.37 4.58
CA LYS A 30 -11.06 -1.08 3.72
C LYS A 30 -9.61 -0.81 4.14
N LEU A 31 -9.29 0.41 4.59
CA LEU A 31 -7.95 0.80 5.04
C LEU A 31 -7.33 -0.18 6.06
N LYS A 32 -8.14 -0.75 6.96
CA LYS A 32 -7.65 -1.70 7.97
C LYS A 32 -7.05 -2.98 7.36
N ASN A 33 -7.49 -3.33 6.16
CA ASN A 33 -7.20 -4.62 5.53
C ASN A 33 -6.34 -4.52 4.26
N ILE A 34 -6.02 -3.32 3.76
CA ILE A 34 -5.29 -3.12 2.48
C ILE A 34 -3.90 -3.77 2.43
N PHE A 35 -3.29 -4.03 3.59
CA PHE A 35 -1.98 -4.68 3.70
C PHE A 35 -2.07 -6.19 3.98
N THR A 36 -3.28 -6.74 4.06
CA THR A 36 -3.53 -8.16 4.35
C THR A 36 -3.76 -8.96 3.08
N SER A 37 -3.43 -10.25 3.11
CA SER A 37 -3.74 -11.20 2.03
C SER A 37 -5.23 -11.44 1.81
N GLN A 38 -6.11 -10.90 2.68
CA GLN A 38 -7.55 -10.96 2.51
C GLN A 38 -8.02 -10.04 1.36
N PHE A 39 -7.41 -8.86 1.22
CA PHE A 39 -7.71 -7.89 0.16
C PHE A 39 -7.39 -8.44 -1.25
N TYR A 40 -6.44 -9.38 -1.32
CA TYR A 40 -6.11 -10.13 -2.53
C TYR A 40 -7.28 -11.00 -3.00
N LYS A 41 -8.04 -11.65 -2.11
CA LYS A 41 -9.09 -12.59 -2.50
C LYS A 41 -10.35 -11.90 -3.06
N GLU A 42 -10.65 -10.69 -2.58
CA GLU A 42 -11.87 -9.96 -2.96
C GLU A 42 -11.77 -9.26 -4.31
N ASN A 43 -10.55 -9.01 -4.82
CA ASN A 43 -10.31 -8.20 -6.03
C ASN A 43 -9.79 -9.01 -7.24
N ILE A 44 -9.88 -10.34 -7.22
CA ILE A 44 -9.55 -11.17 -8.39
C ILE A 44 -10.78 -11.16 -9.33
N PRO A 45 -10.69 -10.60 -10.54
CA PRO A 45 -11.75 -10.73 -11.53
C PRO A 45 -11.91 -12.21 -11.92
N ALA A 46 -13.15 -12.69 -12.01
CA ALA A 46 -13.46 -14.08 -12.36
C ALA A 46 -12.95 -14.49 -13.77
N ASP A 47 -12.57 -13.52 -14.60
CA ASP A 47 -12.16 -13.70 -16.00
C ASP A 47 -10.65 -13.92 -16.21
N GLY A 48 -9.84 -13.90 -15.14
CA GLY A 48 -8.40 -14.20 -15.24
C GLY A 48 -7.59 -13.20 -16.07
N SER A 49 -8.15 -12.03 -16.40
CA SER A 49 -7.38 -10.94 -16.98
C SER A 49 -6.25 -10.54 -16.02
N LYS A 50 -5.02 -10.36 -16.55
CA LYS A 50 -3.78 -10.07 -15.82
C LYS A 50 -3.84 -8.73 -15.06
N SER A 51 -4.71 -8.61 -14.07
CA SER A 51 -4.63 -7.56 -13.07
C SER A 51 -3.64 -8.07 -12.01
N ASN A 52 -2.63 -7.26 -11.68
CA ASN A 52 -1.79 -7.52 -10.51
C ASN A 52 -2.73 -7.49 -9.29
N ALA A 53 -3.22 -8.65 -8.87
CA ALA A 53 -4.41 -8.91 -8.04
C ALA A 53 -4.37 -8.35 -6.60
N GLY A 54 -3.95 -7.11 -6.40
CA GLY A 54 -3.81 -6.49 -5.08
C GLY A 54 -2.58 -6.96 -4.28
N ILE A 55 -1.60 -7.60 -4.93
CA ILE A 55 -0.39 -8.11 -4.24
C ILE A 55 0.62 -7.02 -3.84
N GLY A 56 0.56 -5.83 -4.46
CA GLY A 56 1.60 -4.81 -4.30
C GLY A 56 1.78 -4.36 -2.84
N LEU A 57 0.69 -4.05 -2.15
CA LEU A 57 0.74 -3.56 -0.77
C LEU A 57 1.12 -4.66 0.24
N SER A 58 0.70 -5.91 0.03
CA SER A 58 1.05 -7.02 0.92
C SER A 58 2.53 -7.42 0.80
N VAL A 59 3.09 -7.38 -0.42
CA VAL A 59 4.52 -7.54 -0.66
C VAL A 59 5.32 -6.41 -0.03
N CYS A 60 4.91 -5.14 -0.24
CA CYS A 60 5.55 -4.00 0.42
C CYS A 60 5.52 -4.15 1.95
N ALA A 61 4.39 -4.55 2.54
CA ALA A 61 4.27 -4.76 3.97
C ALA A 61 5.21 -5.86 4.47
N THR A 62 5.37 -6.94 3.71
CA THR A 62 6.30 -8.04 4.01
C THR A 62 7.74 -7.57 4.00
N ILE A 63 8.16 -6.85 2.94
CA ILE A 63 9.51 -6.32 2.80
C ILE A 63 9.83 -5.33 3.94
N ILE A 64 8.93 -4.39 4.21
CA ILE A 64 9.12 -3.38 5.27
C ILE A 64 9.25 -4.05 6.63
N LYS A 65 8.40 -5.04 6.95
CA LYS A 65 8.51 -5.81 8.20
C LYS A 65 9.82 -6.59 8.30
N ALA A 66 10.25 -7.24 7.22
CA ALA A 66 11.51 -8.02 7.19
C ALA A 66 12.74 -7.16 7.50
N HIS A 67 12.68 -5.85 7.20
CA HIS A 67 13.75 -4.89 7.50
C HIS A 67 13.52 -4.10 8.81
N GLY A 68 12.57 -4.52 9.66
CA GLY A 68 12.27 -3.85 10.93
C GLY A 68 11.57 -2.49 10.79
N GLY A 69 11.07 -2.18 9.59
CA GLY A 69 10.29 -0.98 9.30
C GLY A 69 8.81 -1.12 9.68
N ILE A 70 8.07 -0.01 9.57
CA ILE A 70 6.66 0.07 9.97
C ILE A 70 5.87 0.83 8.91
N PHE A 71 4.68 0.34 8.55
CA PHE A 71 3.71 1.09 7.75
C PHE A 71 2.85 1.99 8.62
N ARG A 72 2.57 3.20 8.15
CA ARG A 72 1.60 4.11 8.76
C ARG A 72 0.66 4.62 7.67
N GLN A 73 -0.63 4.58 7.97
CA GLN A 73 -1.71 5.15 7.17
C GLN A 73 -2.14 6.49 7.76
#